data_AF-A0AAJ6J121-F1
#
_entry.id   AF-A0AAJ6J121-F1
#
_cell.length_a   1.000
_cell.length_b   1.000
_cell.length_c   1.000
_cell.angle_alpha   90.00
_cell.angle_beta   90.00
_cell.angle_gamma   90.00
#
_symmetry.space_group_name_H-M   'P 1'
#
loop_
_entity.id
_entity.type
_entity.pdbx_description
1 polymer ?
#
loop_
_entity_poly.entity_id
_entity_poly.type
_entity_poly.pdbx_seq_one_letter_code
_entity_poly.pdbx_strand_id
1 'polypeptide(L)'
;MTPGEGRGKVCLDDHGCATIEFEEVPKGAVGAAMTECWGAGWFDERPGGFADAAPGRYFYDHEQTYAEYELDVSDDGTITFGISYVKVNDIVTMLAALERALATQRLG
;
A
#
# COMPACT_ATOMS: atom_id res chain seq x y z
N MET A 1 1.00 -12.65 17.82
CA MET A 1 0.56 -12.11 16.53
C MET A 1 -0.52 -13.03 16.01
N THR A 2 -1.69 -12.46 15.75
CA THR A 2 -2.76 -13.15 15.01
C THR A 2 -2.29 -13.30 13.56
N PRO A 3 -2.50 -14.45 12.90
CA PRO A 3 -2.22 -14.56 11.46
C PRO A 3 -2.89 -13.41 10.69
N GLY A 4 -2.10 -12.62 9.96
CA GLY A 4 -2.57 -11.43 9.22
C GLY A 4 -2.50 -10.09 9.98
N GLU A 5 -1.94 -10.03 11.18
CA GLU A 5 -1.59 -8.76 11.83
C GLU A 5 -0.24 -8.23 11.32
N GLY A 6 -0.28 -7.54 10.17
CA GLY A 6 0.88 -6.80 9.68
C GLY A 6 1.34 -5.72 10.66
N ARG A 7 2.60 -5.33 10.56
CA ARG A 7 3.23 -4.27 11.38
C ARG A 7 3.82 -3.19 10.48
N GLY A 8 4.02 -1.99 11.00
CA GLY A 8 4.67 -0.95 10.21
C GLY A 8 5.04 0.30 11.00
N LYS A 9 5.58 1.27 10.28
CA LYS A 9 5.97 2.58 10.79
C LYS A 9 5.52 3.69 9.84
N VAL A 10 5.36 4.88 10.40
CA VAL A 10 5.12 6.12 9.67
C VAL A 10 6.19 7.12 10.10
N CYS A 11 6.88 7.70 9.14
CA CYS A 11 7.86 8.77 9.34
C CYS A 11 7.35 10.03 8.64
N LEU A 12 7.57 11.19 9.25
CA LEU A 12 7.16 12.50 8.73
C LEU A 12 8.40 13.40 8.69
N ASP A 13 8.52 14.23 7.66
CA ASP A 13 9.59 15.22 7.53
C ASP A 13 9.07 16.67 7.61
N ASP A 14 10.01 17.62 7.70
CA ASP A 14 9.75 19.05 7.76
C ASP A 14 9.36 19.67 6.39
N HIS A 15 9.38 18.86 5.32
CA HIS A 15 8.89 19.24 3.99
C HIS A 15 7.40 18.87 3.78
N GLY A 16 6.75 18.35 4.83
CA GLY A 16 5.35 17.92 4.76
C GLY A 16 5.16 16.67 3.91
N CYS A 17 6.19 15.82 3.84
CA CYS A 17 6.12 14.50 3.26
C CYS A 17 6.16 13.42 4.35
N ALA A 18 5.72 12.24 3.97
CA ALA A 18 5.60 11.06 4.81
C ALA A 18 6.14 9.84 4.07
N THR A 19 6.74 8.95 4.85
CA THR A 19 7.12 7.60 4.42
C THR A 19 6.39 6.60 5.29
N ILE A 20 5.77 5.59 4.67
CA ILE A 20 5.20 4.45 5.38
C ILE A 20 5.87 3.17 4.94
N GLU A 21 6.11 2.27 5.89
CA GLU A 21 6.65 0.93 5.63
C GLU A 21 5.86 -0.07 6.46
N PHE A 22 5.37 -1.12 5.81
CA PHE A 22 4.61 -2.18 6.44
C PHE A 22 5.09 -3.56 5.97
N GLU A 23 4.95 -4.55 6.84
CA GLU A 23 5.35 -5.94 6.63
C GLU A 23 4.17 -6.87 6.93
N GLU A 24 4.09 -7.98 6.17
CA GLU A 24 3.14 -9.08 6.40
C GLU A 24 1.66 -8.63 6.36
N VAL A 25 1.32 -7.66 5.51
CA VAL A 25 -0.05 -7.14 5.34
C VAL A 25 -0.78 -7.95 4.26
N PRO A 26 -2.09 -8.28 4.41
CA PRO A 26 -2.85 -8.92 3.33
C PRO A 26 -2.83 -8.11 2.02
N LYS A 27 -2.36 -8.69 0.91
CA LYS A 27 -2.24 -8.01 -0.40
C LYS A 27 -3.57 -7.43 -0.86
N GLY A 28 -4.67 -8.18 -0.68
CA GLY A 28 -5.99 -7.72 -1.11
C GLY A 28 -6.43 -6.44 -0.41
N ALA A 29 -6.05 -6.23 0.85
CA ALA A 29 -6.42 -5.01 1.59
C ALA A 29 -5.59 -3.82 1.11
N VAL A 30 -4.30 -4.03 0.86
CA VAL A 30 -3.42 -3.03 0.26
C VAL A 30 -3.91 -2.64 -1.14
N GLY A 31 -4.25 -3.61 -1.99
CA GLY A 31 -4.75 -3.36 -3.33
C GLY A 31 -6.08 -2.58 -3.35
N ALA A 32 -6.99 -2.86 -2.41
CA ALA A 32 -8.23 -2.10 -2.28
C ALA A 32 -7.96 -0.65 -1.86
N ALA A 33 -7.07 -0.44 -0.89
CA ALA A 33 -6.69 0.90 -0.43
C ALA A 33 -5.99 1.73 -1.51
N MET A 34 -5.06 1.12 -2.25
CA MET A 34 -4.39 1.77 -3.39
C MET A 34 -5.39 2.14 -4.50
N THR A 35 -6.35 1.26 -4.79
CA THR A 35 -7.41 1.53 -5.77
C THR A 35 -8.28 2.71 -5.35
N GLU A 36 -8.62 2.81 -4.06
CA GLU A 36 -9.39 3.93 -3.53
C GLU A 36 -8.63 5.26 -3.63
N CYS A 37 -7.32 5.25 -3.32
CA CYS A 37 -6.52 6.47 -3.24
C CYS A 37 -5.99 6.95 -4.60
N TRP A 38 -5.57 6.02 -5.46
CA TRP A 38 -4.85 6.33 -6.70
C TRP A 38 -5.58 5.84 -7.96
N GLY A 39 -6.62 5.02 -7.80
CA GLY A 39 -7.38 4.44 -8.90
C GLY A 39 -6.86 3.07 -9.34
N ALA A 40 -7.74 2.25 -9.92
CA ALA A 40 -7.40 0.89 -10.38
C ALA A 40 -6.34 0.89 -11.50
N GLY A 41 -6.29 1.95 -12.30
CA GLY A 41 -5.33 2.11 -13.40
C GLY A 41 -3.90 2.38 -12.95
N TRP A 42 -3.68 2.67 -11.66
CA TRP A 42 -2.36 3.02 -11.14
C TRP A 42 -1.35 1.87 -11.28
N PHE A 43 -1.81 0.61 -11.20
CA PHE A 43 -0.95 -0.57 -11.32
C PHE A 43 -1.21 -1.32 -12.64
N ASP A 44 -0.29 -1.19 -13.60
CA ASP A 44 -0.27 -1.88 -14.91
C ASP A 44 -1.60 -1.84 -15.70
N GLU A 45 -2.51 -0.91 -15.38
CA GLU A 45 -3.87 -0.76 -15.92
C GLU A 45 -4.73 -2.05 -15.88
N ARG A 46 -4.44 -2.99 -14.98
CA ARG A 46 -5.17 -4.25 -14.87
C ARG A 46 -6.57 -4.03 -14.26
N PRO A 47 -7.61 -4.78 -14.65
CA PRO A 47 -8.97 -4.62 -14.10
C PRO A 47 -9.06 -4.74 -12.57
N GLY A 48 -8.27 -5.62 -11.94
CA GLY A 48 -8.19 -5.73 -10.47
C GLY A 48 -7.08 -4.89 -9.84
N GLY A 49 -6.42 -4.02 -10.61
CA GLY A 49 -5.33 -3.16 -10.15
C GLY A 49 -4.23 -3.96 -9.43
N PHE A 50 -3.74 -3.43 -8.32
CA PHE A 50 -2.68 -4.06 -7.53
C PHE A 50 -3.09 -5.39 -6.87
N ALA A 51 -4.38 -5.62 -6.62
CA ALA A 51 -4.83 -6.86 -5.97
C ALA A 51 -4.50 -8.11 -6.81
N ASP A 52 -4.43 -7.95 -8.14
CA ASP A 52 -4.11 -9.02 -9.09
C ASP A 52 -2.59 -9.20 -9.33
N ALA A 53 -1.73 -8.41 -8.67
CA ALA A 53 -0.29 -8.53 -8.83
C ALA A 53 0.20 -9.94 -8.47
N ALA A 54 1.05 -10.52 -9.33
CA ALA A 54 1.70 -11.80 -9.05
C ALA A 54 2.73 -11.65 -7.91
N PRO A 55 3.16 -12.75 -7.27
CA PRO A 55 4.31 -12.72 -6.36
C PRO A 55 5.56 -12.16 -7.05
N GLY A 56 6.30 -11.32 -6.33
CA GLY A 56 7.47 -10.63 -6.86
C GLY A 56 7.67 -9.23 -6.30
N ARG A 57 8.79 -8.63 -6.70
CA ARG A 57 9.21 -7.28 -6.30
C ARG A 57 8.93 -6.27 -7.40
N TYR A 58 8.30 -5.17 -7.03
CA TYR A 58 7.93 -4.08 -7.91
C TYR A 58 8.44 -2.75 -7.35
N PHE A 59 8.89 -1.89 -8.25
CA PHE A 59 9.42 -0.56 -7.93
C PHE A 59 8.80 0.45 -8.88
N TYR A 60 8.23 1.52 -8.33
CA TYR A 60 7.67 2.61 -9.11
C TYR A 60 8.06 3.94 -8.50
N ASP A 61 8.30 4.93 -9.34
CA ASP A 61 8.47 6.31 -8.96
C ASP A 61 7.46 7.18 -9.72
N HIS A 62 6.98 8.23 -9.06
CA HIS A 62 6.07 9.20 -9.66
C HIS A 62 6.83 10.48 -9.98
N GLU A 63 7.22 10.66 -11.24
CA GLU A 63 8.12 11.72 -11.71
C GLU A 63 7.73 13.13 -11.27
N GLN A 64 6.44 13.43 -11.09
CA GLN A 64 5.97 14.76 -10.71
C GLN A 64 6.04 15.04 -9.20
N THR A 65 5.95 14.00 -8.37
CA THR A 65 5.85 14.14 -6.91
C THR A 65 7.07 13.60 -6.18
N TYR A 66 7.97 12.89 -6.88
CA TYR A 66 9.08 12.12 -6.32
C TYR A 66 8.62 11.02 -5.36
N ALA A 67 7.34 10.65 -5.38
CA ALA A 67 6.85 9.55 -4.57
C ALA A 67 7.44 8.23 -5.08
N GLU A 68 7.93 7.40 -4.18
CA GLU A 68 8.55 6.11 -4.50
C GLU A 68 7.75 4.98 -3.83
N TYR A 69 7.61 3.87 -4.54
CA TYR A 69 6.82 2.71 -4.14
C TYR A 69 7.67 1.46 -4.28
N GLU A 70 7.89 0.77 -3.18
CA GLU A 70 8.57 -0.53 -3.14
C GLU A 70 7.58 -1.58 -2.65
N LEU A 71 7.26 -2.57 -3.48
CA LEU A 71 6.24 -3.56 -3.20
C LEU A 71 6.85 -4.95 -3.32
N ASP A 72 6.79 -5.76 -2.27
CA ASP A 72 7.27 -7.14 -2.25
C ASP A 72 6.11 -8.08 -1.92
N VAL A 73 5.56 -8.71 -2.95
CA VAL A 73 4.40 -9.62 -2.85
C VAL A 73 4.88 -11.03 -2.60
N SER A 74 4.51 -11.57 -1.44
CA SER A 74 4.79 -12.94 -1.04
C SER A 74 3.84 -13.95 -1.70
N ASP A 75 4.29 -15.20 -1.83
CA ASP A 75 3.49 -16.31 -2.35
C ASP A 75 2.27 -16.67 -1.45
N ASP A 76 2.31 -16.29 -0.17
CA ASP A 76 1.24 -16.54 0.80
C ASP A 76 0.09 -15.52 0.74
N GLY A 77 0.14 -14.59 -0.22
CA GLY A 77 -0.88 -13.55 -0.37
C GLY A 77 -0.70 -12.34 0.55
N THR A 78 0.43 -12.24 1.25
CA THR A 78 0.84 -11.04 1.98
C THR A 78 1.76 -10.14 1.15
N ILE A 79 1.99 -8.93 1.64
CA ILE A 79 2.89 -7.95 1.06
C ILE A 79 3.70 -7.25 2.15
N THR A 80 4.97 -7.00 1.84
CA THR A 80 5.80 -5.97 2.47
C THR A 80 5.90 -4.79 1.51
N PHE A 81 5.58 -3.58 1.98
CA PHE A 81 5.60 -2.39 1.12
C PHE A 81 6.15 -1.16 1.81
N GLY A 82 6.81 -0.32 1.01
CA GLY A 82 7.25 1.03 1.35
C GLY A 82 6.65 2.04 0.38
N ILE A 83 6.18 3.17 0.90
CA ILE A 83 5.76 4.33 0.11
C ILE A 83 6.45 5.55 0.70
N SER A 84 7.33 6.18 -0.08
CA SER A 84 8.19 7.27 0.37
C SER A 84 7.85 8.58 -0.34
N TYR A 85 8.20 9.70 0.31
CA TYR A 85 8.07 11.05 -0.26
C TYR A 85 6.65 11.46 -0.70
N VAL A 86 5.62 10.88 -0.09
CA VAL A 86 4.20 11.22 -0.36
C VAL A 86 3.73 12.33 0.58
N LYS A 87 2.81 13.20 0.16
CA LYS A 87 2.27 14.24 1.07
C LYS A 87 1.54 13.62 2.25
N VAL A 88 1.70 14.23 3.44
CA VAL A 88 1.09 13.72 4.68
C VAL A 88 -0.41 13.45 4.54
N ASN A 89 -1.15 14.35 3.88
CA ASN A 89 -2.59 14.18 3.68
C ASN A 89 -2.95 12.95 2.85
N ASP A 90 -2.13 12.62 1.84
CA ASP A 90 -2.35 11.47 0.98
C ASP A 90 -2.01 10.17 1.74
N ILE A 91 -0.96 10.18 2.56
CA ILE A 91 -0.66 9.06 3.46
C ILE A 91 -1.78 8.84 4.48
N VAL A 92 -2.33 9.90 5.08
CA VAL A 92 -3.47 9.76 6.00
C VAL A 92 -4.68 9.15 5.28
N THR A 93 -4.95 9.57 4.06
CA THR A 93 -6.01 8.99 3.22
C THR A 93 -5.78 7.50 2.95
N MET A 94 -4.55 7.12 2.58
CA MET A 94 -4.15 5.73 2.34
C MET A 94 -4.27 4.85 3.59
N LEU A 95 -3.80 5.34 4.75
CA LEU A 95 -3.89 4.61 6.01
C LEU A 95 -5.35 4.39 6.43
N ALA A 96 -6.21 5.40 6.25
CA ALA A 96 -7.63 5.27 6.54
C ALA A 96 -8.33 4.27 5.61
N ALA A 97 -7.97 4.25 4.32
CA ALA A 97 -8.48 3.27 3.36
C ALA A 97 -8.01 1.84 3.71
N LEU A 98 -6.74 1.68 4.09
CA LEU A 98 -6.18 0.40 4.50
C LEU A 98 -6.86 -0.14 5.77
N GLU A 99 -7.11 0.70 6.77
CA GLU A 99 -7.86 0.31 7.97
C GLU A 99 -9.25 -0.26 7.63
N ARG A 100 -9.99 0.44 6.77
CA ARG A 100 -11.31 -0.01 6.30
C ARG A 100 -11.23 -1.34 5.56
N ALA A 101 -10.29 -1.47 4.62
CA ALA A 101 -10.10 -2.68 3.83
C ALA A 101 -9.76 -3.89 4.72
N LEU A 102 -8.90 -3.70 5.72
CA LEU A 102 -8.57 -4.73 6.71
C LEU A 102 -9.78 -5.11 7.56
N ALA A 103 -10.61 -4.13 7.97
CA ALA A 103 -11.83 -4.41 8.72
C ALA A 103 -12.84 -5.24 7.90
N THR A 104 -13.01 -4.93 6.61
CA THR A 104 -13.88 -5.72 5.72
C THR A 104 -13.40 -7.16 5.58
N GLN A 105 -12.10 -7.39 5.42
CA GLN A 105 -11.55 -8.75 5.30
C GLN A 105 -11.70 -9.58 6.57
N ARG A 106 -11.69 -8.97 7.75
CA ARG A 106 -11.92 -9.68 9.02
C ARG A 106 -13.37 -10.15 9.20
N LEU A 107 -14.31 -9.57 8.45
CA LEU A 107 -15.74 -9.85 8.53
C LEU A 107 -16.24 -10.84 7.47
N GLY A 108 -15.42 -11.13 6.44
CA GLY A 108 -15.73 -12.08 5.36
C GLY A 108 -15.06 -13.42 5.57
#